data_AF-A0A960GQR3-F1
#
_entry.id   AF-A0A960GQR3-F1
#
_cell.length_a   1.000
_cell.length_b   1.000
_cell.length_c   1.000
_cell.angle_alpha   90.00
_cell.angle_beta   90.00
_cell.angle_gamma   90.00
#
_symmetry.space_group_name_H-M   'P 1'
#
loop_
_entity.id
_entity.type
_entity.pdbx_description
1 polymer ?
#
loop_
_entity_poly.entity_id
_entity_poly.type
_entity_poly.pdbx_seq_one_letter_code
_entity_poly.pdbx_strand_id
1 'polypeptide(L)'
;MLVSDLNHFLDLSDGAPAPAWRLAQHFGNIVRAATAGDERVGDWWTSALPCRRRPGRRPCPGRITIVRQQPPAPIQWRCNVCADEGVISNWEGSPYDLRRRRLTAVGTVNEINITDEVATALRELMLLDPDCERLVFSMHAHHGGAVLHASEGDLEELIGGVAAEANHETNRRRQRRLDSAFDALNAAAQTLTGR
;
A
#
# COMPACT_ATOMS: atom_id res chain seq x y z
N MET A 1 -5.82 21.74 2.13
CA MET A 1 -5.87 20.75 3.23
C MET A 1 -7.26 20.15 3.44
N LEU A 2 -7.37 18.81 3.36
CA LEU A 2 -8.54 18.03 3.76
C LEU A 2 -8.44 17.62 5.23
N VAL A 3 -9.56 17.61 5.95
CA VAL A 3 -9.66 17.07 7.32
C VAL A 3 -10.65 15.93 7.28
N SER A 4 -10.25 14.75 7.72
CA SER A 4 -11.06 13.54 7.58
C SER A 4 -11.05 12.71 8.84
N ASP A 5 -12.23 12.32 9.28
CA ASP A 5 -12.43 11.31 10.30
C ASP A 5 -12.63 9.97 9.59
N LEU A 6 -11.77 8.97 9.89
CA LEU A 6 -11.84 7.69 9.21
C LEU A 6 -13.16 6.95 9.47
N ASN A 7 -13.79 7.15 10.63
CA ASN A 7 -15.04 6.47 11.00
C ASN A 7 -16.17 6.78 10.00
N HIS A 8 -16.17 7.95 9.37
CA HIS A 8 -17.15 8.31 8.33
C HIS A 8 -17.04 7.47 7.06
N PHE A 9 -15.94 6.72 6.88
CA PHE A 9 -15.64 5.94 5.68
C PHE A 9 -15.66 4.43 5.91
N LEU A 10 -15.81 3.97 7.16
CA LEU A 10 -15.82 2.54 7.49
C LEU A 10 -17.15 1.88 7.09
N ASP A 11 -18.27 2.59 7.30
CA ASP A 11 -19.62 2.06 7.08
C ASP A 11 -20.36 2.85 5.98
N LEU A 12 -19.72 3.02 4.82
CA LEU A 12 -20.39 3.63 3.67
C LEU A 12 -21.57 2.74 3.24
N SER A 13 -22.74 3.35 3.09
CA SER A 13 -23.93 2.63 2.61
C SER A 13 -23.80 2.23 1.14
N ASP A 14 -24.54 1.20 0.74
CA ASP A 14 -24.59 0.73 -0.66
C ASP A 14 -25.06 1.81 -1.65
N GLY A 15 -25.81 2.81 -1.16
CA GLY A 15 -26.25 3.97 -1.95
C GLY A 15 -25.19 5.07 -2.10
N ALA A 16 -24.02 4.94 -1.47
CA ALA A 16 -22.99 5.96 -1.53
C ALA A 16 -22.42 6.09 -2.95
N PRO A 17 -22.19 7.34 -3.44
CA PRO A 17 -21.76 7.54 -4.81
C PRO A 17 -20.31 7.06 -5.00
N ALA A 18 -19.97 6.55 -6.18
CA ALA A 18 -18.62 6.02 -6.48
C ALA A 18 -17.43 6.96 -6.12
N PRO A 19 -17.53 8.30 -6.21
CA PRO A 19 -16.49 9.19 -5.69
C PRO A 19 -16.23 9.05 -4.18
N ALA A 20 -17.26 8.78 -3.37
CA ALA A 20 -17.14 8.58 -1.93
C ALA A 20 -16.38 7.29 -1.63
N TRP A 21 -16.73 6.18 -2.29
CA TRP A 21 -16.00 4.91 -2.19
C TRP A 21 -14.52 5.02 -2.59
N ARG A 22 -14.22 5.74 -3.68
CA ARG A 22 -12.83 6.00 -4.09
C ARG A 22 -12.06 6.84 -3.06
N LEU A 23 -12.75 7.74 -2.37
CA LEU A 23 -12.14 8.53 -1.31
C LEU A 23 -11.91 7.68 -0.05
N ALA A 24 -12.86 6.82 0.33
CA ALA A 24 -12.70 5.86 1.42
C ALA A 24 -11.50 4.93 1.17
N GLN A 25 -11.41 4.35 -0.03
CA GLN A 25 -10.28 3.50 -0.42
C GLN A 25 -8.95 4.26 -0.35
N HIS A 26 -8.93 5.52 -0.80
CA HIS A 26 -7.73 6.35 -0.71
C HIS A 26 -7.29 6.58 0.73
N PHE A 27 -8.21 6.90 1.64
CA PHE A 27 -7.90 7.08 3.05
C PHE A 27 -7.49 5.78 3.73
N GLY A 28 -8.17 4.67 3.45
CA GLY A 28 -7.77 3.36 3.94
C GLY A 28 -6.35 2.98 3.49
N ASN A 29 -6.01 3.23 2.22
CA ASN A 29 -4.65 2.99 1.72
C ASN A 29 -3.59 3.87 2.40
N ILE A 30 -3.90 5.15 2.67
CA ILE A 30 -2.99 6.03 3.43
C ILE A 30 -2.80 5.51 4.84
N VAL A 31 -3.87 5.09 5.53
CA VAL A 31 -3.79 4.55 6.89
C VAL A 31 -2.95 3.29 6.92
N ARG A 32 -3.17 2.35 5.99
CA ARG A 32 -2.36 1.15 5.84
C ARG A 32 -0.89 1.47 5.66
N ALA A 33 -0.56 2.35 4.72
CA ALA A 33 0.82 2.75 4.47
C ALA A 33 1.44 3.39 5.72
N ALA A 34 0.73 4.32 6.36
CA ALA A 34 1.20 5.03 7.57
C ALA A 34 1.49 4.10 8.76
N THR A 35 0.82 2.94 8.82
CA THR A 35 0.84 2.02 9.97
C THR A 35 1.62 0.73 9.70
N ALA A 36 1.94 0.43 8.44
CA ALA A 36 2.64 -0.80 8.06
C ALA A 36 4.10 -0.88 8.57
N GLY A 37 4.75 0.27 8.81
CA GLY A 37 6.13 0.34 9.31
C GLY A 37 6.21 0.97 10.70
N ASP A 38 6.74 0.23 11.68
CA ASP A 38 6.86 0.71 13.06
C ASP A 38 7.97 1.76 13.24
N GLU A 39 9.01 1.73 12.40
CA GLU A 39 10.22 2.56 12.52
C GLU A 39 10.07 4.01 12.07
N ARG A 40 8.89 4.43 11.56
CA ARG A 40 8.70 5.74 10.89
C ARG A 40 7.83 6.72 11.66
N VAL A 41 7.79 6.59 12.99
CA VAL A 41 7.03 7.53 13.82
C VAL A 41 7.74 8.86 13.86
N GLY A 42 7.04 9.91 13.43
CA GLY A 42 7.55 11.28 13.48
C GLY A 42 8.18 11.79 12.18
N ASP A 43 8.57 10.91 11.27
CA ASP A 43 9.28 11.28 10.03
C ASP A 43 8.39 11.20 8.79
N TRP A 44 8.55 12.20 7.91
CA TRP A 44 7.93 12.19 6.59
C TRP A 44 8.65 11.20 5.68
N TRP A 45 7.90 10.31 5.04
CA TRP A 45 8.43 9.39 4.04
C TRP A 45 7.47 9.31 2.84
N THR A 46 8.00 8.97 1.66
CA THR A 46 7.20 8.91 0.43
C THR A 46 6.81 7.47 0.12
N SER A 47 5.51 7.18 0.27
CA SER A 47 4.94 5.86 -0.04
C SER A 47 4.83 5.60 -1.53
N ALA A 48 4.69 4.34 -1.92
CA ALA A 48 4.39 3.96 -3.29
C ALA A 48 2.95 4.29 -3.74
N LEU A 49 2.11 4.90 -2.88
CA LEU A 49 0.72 5.24 -3.21
C LEU A 49 0.65 6.36 -4.24
N PRO A 50 -0.08 6.18 -5.35
CA PRO A 50 -0.25 7.22 -6.36
C PRO A 50 -1.20 8.33 -5.86
N CYS A 51 -0.99 9.55 -6.35
CA CYS A 51 -1.93 10.63 -6.12
C CYS A 51 -3.24 10.41 -6.89
N ARG A 52 -4.38 10.60 -6.23
CA ARG A 52 -5.72 10.48 -6.85
C ARG A 52 -6.10 11.66 -7.74
N ARG A 53 -5.44 12.82 -7.61
CA ARG A 53 -5.80 14.04 -8.32
C ARG A 53 -5.53 13.91 -9.82
N ARG A 54 -6.32 14.65 -10.61
CA ARG A 54 -6.10 14.80 -12.06
C ARG A 54 -6.07 16.27 -12.50
N PRO A 55 -5.06 17.07 -12.11
CA PRO A 55 -4.94 18.46 -12.52
C PRO A 55 -4.91 18.57 -14.05
N GLY A 56 -5.68 19.49 -14.63
CA GLY A 56 -5.78 19.61 -16.10
C GLY A 56 -6.27 18.35 -16.81
N ARG A 57 -7.07 17.51 -16.13
CA ARG A 57 -7.60 16.21 -16.62
C ARG A 57 -6.52 15.14 -16.88
N ARG A 58 -5.30 15.32 -16.39
CA ARG A 58 -4.21 14.31 -16.48
C ARG A 58 -3.90 13.73 -15.10
N PRO A 59 -3.64 12.43 -14.97
CA PRO A 59 -3.17 11.85 -13.71
C PRO A 59 -1.99 12.63 -13.14
N CYS A 60 -2.06 12.99 -11.86
CA CYS A 60 -0.91 13.55 -11.17
C CYS A 60 0.19 12.47 -11.07
N PRO A 61 1.44 12.75 -11.49
CA PRO A 61 2.53 11.77 -11.38
C PRO A 61 3.06 11.62 -9.95
N GLY A 62 2.56 12.42 -9.01
CA GLY A 62 3.03 12.45 -7.63
C GLY A 62 2.61 11.24 -6.81
N ARG A 63 3.34 11.09 -5.69
CA ARG A 63 3.15 10.08 -4.65
C ARG A 63 2.70 10.72 -3.37
N ILE A 64 2.10 9.91 -2.49
CA ILE A 64 1.70 10.37 -1.17
C ILE A 64 2.88 10.26 -0.21
N THR A 65 3.34 11.40 0.28
CA THR A 65 4.22 11.52 1.43
C THR A 65 3.37 11.51 2.70
N ILE A 66 3.77 10.72 3.68
CA ILE A 66 3.00 10.42 4.88
C ILE A 66 3.89 10.64 6.10
N VAL A 67 3.31 11.17 7.17
CA VAL A 67 3.90 11.10 8.51
C VAL A 67 2.83 10.62 9.48
N ARG A 68 3.20 9.64 10.30
CA ARG A 68 2.39 9.16 11.41
C ARG A 68 3.08 9.57 12.71
N GLN A 69 2.32 10.17 13.62
CA GLN A 69 2.76 10.43 14.99
C GLN A 69 2.23 9.34 15.93
N GLN A 70 2.61 9.36 17.21
CA GLN A 70 2.00 8.44 18.18
C GLN A 70 0.48 8.73 18.29
N PRO A 71 -0.37 7.70 18.35
CA PRO A 71 -1.78 7.91 18.64
C PRO A 71 -1.97 8.70 19.95
N PRO A 72 -3.03 9.51 20.06
CA PRO A 72 -4.17 9.62 19.15
C PRO A 72 -3.97 10.64 18.00
N ALA A 73 -2.73 11.07 17.73
CA ALA A 73 -2.48 12.09 16.73
C ALA A 73 -2.93 11.64 15.32
N PRO A 74 -3.48 12.56 14.51
CA PRO A 74 -3.90 12.24 13.15
C PRO A 74 -2.69 11.93 12.27
N ILE A 75 -2.89 11.05 11.28
CA ILE A 75 -1.93 10.85 10.19
C ILE A 75 -1.98 12.08 9.29
N GLN A 76 -0.83 12.64 8.98
CA GLN A 76 -0.72 13.72 8.00
C GLN A 76 -0.22 13.16 6.67
N TRP A 77 -0.77 13.66 5.57
CA TRP A 77 -0.39 13.22 4.24
C TRP A 77 -0.41 14.39 3.26
N ARG A 78 0.45 14.31 2.24
CA ARG A 78 0.49 15.26 1.13
C ARG A 78 1.01 14.60 -0.13
N CYS A 79 0.56 15.06 -1.28
CA CYS A 79 1.19 14.72 -2.54
C CYS A 79 2.50 15.50 -2.68
N ASN A 80 3.56 14.84 -3.14
CA ASN A 80 4.86 15.48 -3.37
C ASN A 80 4.94 16.32 -4.66
N VAL A 81 3.88 16.37 -5.46
CA VAL A 81 3.85 17.10 -6.74
C VAL A 81 2.75 18.15 -6.79
N CYS A 82 1.55 17.84 -6.30
CA CYS A 82 0.40 18.76 -6.33
C CYS A 82 -0.07 19.11 -4.93
N ALA A 83 -0.94 20.11 -4.81
CA ALA A 83 -1.44 20.61 -3.52
C ALA A 83 -2.52 19.72 -2.84
N ASP A 84 -2.60 18.42 -3.18
CA ASP A 84 -3.51 17.51 -2.46
C ASP A 84 -2.84 17.09 -1.16
N GLU A 85 -3.49 17.40 -0.05
CA GLU A 85 -2.95 17.18 1.29
C GLU A 85 -4.09 17.09 2.29
N GLY A 86 -3.83 16.51 3.45
CA GLY A 86 -4.78 16.47 4.53
C GLY A 86 -4.31 15.73 5.77
N VAL A 87 -5.26 15.55 6.68
CA VAL A 87 -5.10 14.80 7.93
C VAL A 87 -6.22 13.77 8.07
N ILE A 88 -5.90 12.62 8.67
CA ILE A 88 -6.84 11.53 8.95
C ILE A 88 -6.80 11.25 10.45
N SER A 89 -7.91 11.49 11.15
CA SER A 89 -8.10 11.15 12.57
C SER A 89 -8.86 9.83 12.73
N ASN A 90 -8.90 9.31 13.97
CA ASN A 90 -9.66 8.11 14.35
C ASN A 90 -9.31 6.86 13.50
N TRP A 91 -8.05 6.75 13.14
CA TRP A 91 -7.54 5.64 12.33
C TRP A 91 -7.16 4.41 13.17
N GLU A 92 -6.83 4.63 14.44
CA GLU A 92 -6.38 3.58 15.35
C GLU A 92 -7.45 2.52 15.57
N GLY A 93 -7.05 1.25 15.48
CA GLY A 93 -7.94 0.10 15.68
C GLY A 93 -8.91 -0.16 14.52
N SER A 94 -8.89 0.68 13.47
CA SER A 94 -9.67 0.45 12.26
C SER A 94 -9.18 -0.80 11.50
N PRO A 95 -9.98 -1.37 10.58
CA PRO A 95 -9.55 -2.45 9.70
C PRO A 95 -8.32 -2.12 8.82
N TYR A 96 -7.94 -0.84 8.74
CA TYR A 96 -6.81 -0.36 7.95
C TYR A 96 -5.55 -0.11 8.78
N ASP A 97 -5.63 -0.24 10.10
CA ASP A 97 -4.52 -0.08 11.03
C ASP A 97 -3.65 -1.35 11.06
N LEU A 98 -2.51 -1.28 10.37
CA LEU A 98 -1.59 -2.40 10.18
C LEU A 98 -0.44 -2.44 11.20
N ARG A 99 -0.50 -1.66 12.28
CA ARG A 99 0.53 -1.70 13.33
C ARG A 99 0.72 -3.13 13.86
N ARG A 100 1.97 -3.56 14.02
CA ARG A 100 2.27 -4.91 14.52
C ARG A 100 1.78 -5.04 15.96
N ARG A 101 0.97 -6.08 16.20
CA ARG A 101 0.53 -6.48 17.55
C ARG A 101 1.37 -7.62 18.14
N ARG A 102 2.26 -8.23 17.33
CA ARG A 102 3.16 -9.32 17.73
C ARG A 102 4.54 -9.14 17.08
N LEU A 103 5.57 -9.66 17.74
CA LEU A 103 6.94 -9.70 17.23
C LEU A 103 7.03 -10.75 16.11
N THR A 104 7.62 -10.37 14.99
CA THR A 104 7.95 -11.28 13.88
C THR A 104 9.45 -11.55 13.92
N ALA A 105 9.87 -12.73 13.45
CA ALA A 105 11.28 -13.10 13.45
C ALA A 105 12.11 -12.09 12.63
N VAL A 106 13.27 -11.73 13.16
CA VAL A 106 14.22 -10.81 12.49
C VAL A 106 15.00 -11.62 11.46
N GLY A 107 14.65 -11.46 10.19
CA GLY A 107 15.43 -11.95 9.06
C GLY A 107 16.16 -10.82 8.34
N THR A 108 17.12 -11.17 7.49
CA THR A 108 17.74 -10.21 6.56
C THR A 108 16.66 -9.67 5.63
N VAL A 109 16.47 -8.35 5.61
CA VAL A 109 15.50 -7.67 4.74
C VAL A 109 16.22 -7.23 3.48
N ASN A 110 15.67 -7.61 2.32
CA ASN A 110 16.21 -7.29 1.01
C ASN A 110 15.41 -6.16 0.34
N GLU A 111 16.09 -5.35 -0.48
CA GLU A 111 15.45 -4.34 -1.33
C GLU A 111 15.11 -4.92 -2.70
N ILE A 112 13.82 -4.88 -3.04
CA ILE A 112 13.28 -5.41 -4.29
C ILE A 112 12.66 -4.26 -5.07
N ASN A 113 13.28 -3.90 -6.20
CA ASN A 113 12.74 -2.90 -7.11
C ASN A 113 11.63 -3.51 -7.96
N ILE A 114 10.44 -2.91 -7.93
CA ILE A 114 9.29 -3.32 -8.73
C ILE A 114 8.72 -2.12 -9.51
N THR A 115 8.01 -2.40 -10.59
CA THR A 115 7.35 -1.35 -11.37
C THR A 115 6.09 -0.85 -10.67
N ASP A 116 5.57 0.28 -11.14
CA ASP A 116 4.30 0.83 -10.64
C ASP A 116 3.10 -0.06 -10.91
N GLU A 117 3.12 -0.77 -12.03
CA GLU A 117 2.08 -1.71 -12.41
C GLU A 117 2.04 -2.88 -11.43
N VAL A 118 3.20 -3.43 -11.07
CA VAL A 118 3.32 -4.50 -10.07
C VAL A 118 2.88 -3.98 -8.70
N ALA A 119 3.41 -2.85 -8.25
CA ALA A 119 3.02 -2.25 -6.96
C ALA A 119 1.51 -2.00 -6.86
N THR A 120 0.87 -1.62 -7.98
CA THR A 120 -0.58 -1.42 -8.05
C THR A 120 -1.34 -2.74 -8.03
N ALA A 121 -0.87 -3.76 -8.75
CA ALA A 121 -1.46 -5.09 -8.71
C ALA A 121 -1.44 -5.68 -7.28
N LEU A 122 -0.31 -5.55 -6.57
CA LEU A 122 -0.17 -6.05 -5.20
C LEU A 122 -1.15 -5.37 -4.22
N ARG A 123 -1.39 -4.07 -4.36
CA ARG A 123 -2.36 -3.34 -3.52
C ARG A 123 -3.82 -3.65 -3.83
N GLU A 124 -4.09 -4.27 -4.99
CA GLU A 124 -5.44 -4.66 -5.42
C GLU A 124 -5.78 -6.10 -5.02
N LEU A 125 -4.85 -6.84 -4.40
CA LEU A 125 -5.11 -8.19 -3.89
C LEU A 125 -6.23 -8.15 -2.85
N MET A 126 -7.16 -9.10 -2.97
CA MET A 126 -8.34 -9.18 -2.12
C MET A 126 -8.06 -9.98 -0.85
N LEU A 127 -7.14 -10.93 -0.92
CA LEU A 127 -6.83 -11.86 0.17
C LEU A 127 -5.32 -11.83 0.42
N LEU A 128 -4.90 -10.93 1.29
CA LEU A 128 -3.59 -10.96 1.91
C LEU A 128 -3.75 -11.30 3.38
N ASP A 129 -2.86 -12.12 3.90
CA ASP A 129 -2.65 -12.16 5.34
C ASP A 129 -2.11 -10.78 5.82
N PRO A 130 -2.23 -10.47 7.12
CA PRO A 130 -1.80 -9.19 7.65
C PRO A 130 -0.31 -8.87 7.47
N ASP A 131 0.54 -9.88 7.28
CA ASP A 131 1.98 -9.70 7.13
C ASP A 131 2.31 -9.30 5.69
N CYS A 132 1.74 -9.99 4.71
CA CYS A 132 1.79 -9.58 3.30
C CYS A 132 1.16 -8.19 3.06
N GLU A 133 0.04 -7.89 3.70
CA GLU A 133 -0.59 -6.58 3.58
C GLU A 133 0.34 -5.46 4.09
N ARG A 134 1.02 -5.67 5.23
CA ARG A 134 2.04 -4.72 5.70
C ARG A 134 3.18 -4.56 4.71
N LEU A 135 3.72 -5.65 4.16
CA LEU A 135 4.81 -5.60 3.18
C LEU A 135 4.41 -4.73 1.99
N VAL A 136 3.25 -5.00 1.39
CA VAL A 136 2.70 -4.27 0.25
C VAL A 136 2.49 -2.78 0.57
N PHE A 137 1.92 -2.44 1.73
CA PHE A 137 1.65 -1.03 2.05
C PHE A 137 2.86 -0.28 2.62
N SER A 138 3.91 -0.98 3.03
CA SER A 138 5.18 -0.38 3.48
C SER A 138 6.09 0.08 2.34
N MET A 139 5.76 -0.27 1.09
CA MET A 139 6.55 0.07 -0.10
C MET A 139 6.82 1.56 -0.25
N HIS A 140 8.05 1.90 -0.62
CA HIS A 140 8.46 3.28 -0.91
C HIS A 140 8.36 3.60 -2.38
N ALA A 141 8.14 4.86 -2.68
CA ALA A 141 8.34 5.34 -4.04
C ALA A 141 9.83 5.31 -4.39
N HIS A 142 10.13 4.79 -5.58
CA HIS A 142 11.46 4.85 -6.19
C HIS A 142 11.34 5.28 -7.66
N HIS A 143 12.40 5.80 -8.26
CA HIS A 143 12.34 6.37 -9.62
C HIS A 143 11.74 5.38 -10.64
N GLY A 144 10.51 5.67 -11.10
CA GLY A 144 9.80 4.83 -12.07
C GLY A 144 9.10 3.59 -11.50
N GLY A 145 8.97 3.46 -10.18
CA GLY A 145 8.32 2.32 -9.54
C GLY A 145 8.26 2.41 -8.02
N ALA A 146 8.49 1.27 -7.37
CA ALA A 146 8.49 1.14 -5.93
C ALA A 146 9.60 0.20 -5.44
N VAL A 147 10.00 0.38 -4.18
CA VAL A 147 10.87 -0.56 -3.48
C VAL A 147 10.03 -1.31 -2.45
N LEU A 148 10.07 -2.64 -2.54
CA LEU A 148 9.54 -3.56 -1.56
C LEU A 148 10.69 -4.05 -0.68
N HIS A 149 10.54 -3.90 0.63
CA HIS A 149 11.48 -4.43 1.62
C HIS A 149 10.91 -5.71 2.21
N ALA A 150 11.51 -6.86 1.91
CA ALA A 150 11.03 -8.16 2.36
C ALA A 150 12.18 -9.10 2.66
N SER A 151 12.02 -9.97 3.66
CA SER A 151 12.86 -11.16 3.79
C SER A 151 12.55 -12.17 2.68
N GLU A 152 13.36 -13.22 2.55
CA GLU A 152 13.09 -14.31 1.61
C GLU A 152 11.76 -15.00 1.90
N GLY A 153 11.50 -15.35 3.17
CA GLY A 153 10.23 -15.97 3.58
C GLY A 153 9.02 -15.07 3.36
N ASP A 154 9.14 -13.78 3.68
CA ASP A 154 8.11 -12.76 3.38
C ASP A 154 7.78 -12.71 1.89
N LEU A 155 8.82 -12.79 1.03
CA LEU A 155 8.68 -12.75 -0.41
C LEU A 155 8.01 -14.03 -0.94
N GLU A 156 8.40 -15.21 -0.43
CA GLU A 156 7.77 -16.49 -0.77
C GLU A 156 6.28 -16.51 -0.40
N GLU A 157 5.93 -16.04 0.80
CA GLU A 157 4.54 -15.95 1.25
C GLU A 157 3.72 -15.02 0.35
N LEU A 158 4.27 -13.83 0.02
CA LEU A 158 3.63 -12.90 -0.89
C LEU A 158 3.44 -13.50 -2.29
N ILE A 159 4.45 -14.19 -2.84
CA ILE A 159 4.36 -14.89 -4.13
C ILE A 159 3.25 -15.93 -4.10
N GLY A 160 3.14 -16.70 -3.01
CA GLY A 160 2.06 -17.66 -2.80
C GLY A 160 0.68 -17.01 -2.82
N GLY A 161 0.52 -15.87 -2.15
CA GLY A 161 -0.72 -15.07 -2.16
C GLY A 161 -1.10 -14.58 -3.56
N VAL A 162 -0.15 -14.03 -4.33
CA VAL A 162 -0.40 -13.59 -5.71
C VAL A 162 -0.81 -14.76 -6.59
N ALA A 163 -0.11 -15.90 -6.50
CA ALA A 163 -0.42 -17.10 -7.28
C ALA A 163 -1.81 -17.64 -6.97
N ALA A 164 -2.16 -17.72 -5.68
CA ALA A 164 -3.47 -18.18 -5.24
C ALA A 164 -4.57 -17.30 -5.84
N GLU A 165 -4.43 -15.99 -5.80
CA GLU A 165 -5.44 -15.09 -6.34
C GLU A 165 -5.51 -15.11 -7.88
N ALA A 166 -4.37 -15.17 -8.57
CA ALA A 166 -4.30 -15.27 -10.03
C ALA A 166 -4.99 -16.54 -10.56
N ASN A 167 -4.81 -17.67 -9.87
CA ASN A 167 -5.38 -18.96 -10.25
C ASN A 167 -6.91 -19.00 -10.13
N HIS A 168 -7.48 -18.21 -9.22
CA HIS A 168 -8.94 -18.14 -9.01
C HIS A 168 -9.59 -16.91 -9.68
N GLU A 169 -8.80 -16.07 -10.36
CA GLU A 169 -9.31 -14.88 -11.01
C GLU A 169 -10.07 -15.22 -12.31
N THR A 170 -11.34 -14.80 -12.37
CA THR A 170 -12.22 -15.05 -13.53
C THR A 170 -12.06 -13.97 -14.62
N ASN A 171 -11.66 -12.75 -14.23
CA ASN A 171 -11.40 -11.65 -15.13
C ASN A 171 -9.99 -11.76 -15.73
N ARG A 172 -9.92 -12.19 -16.99
CA ARG A 172 -8.65 -12.36 -17.73
C ARG A 172 -7.72 -11.15 -17.74
N ARG A 173 -8.26 -9.92 -17.70
CA ARG A 173 -7.42 -8.72 -17.67
C ARG A 173 -6.74 -8.56 -16.30
N ARG A 174 -7.46 -8.87 -15.23
CA ARG A 174 -6.93 -8.84 -13.87
C ARG A 174 -5.95 -9.99 -13.66
N GLN A 175 -6.29 -11.19 -14.12
CA GLN A 175 -5.41 -12.36 -14.08
C GLN A 175 -4.03 -12.06 -14.70
N ARG A 176 -3.99 -11.53 -15.93
CA ARG A 176 -2.71 -11.16 -16.58
C ARG A 176 -1.86 -10.17 -15.78
N ARG A 177 -2.49 -9.25 -15.05
CA ARG A 177 -1.77 -8.29 -14.19
C ARG A 177 -1.18 -9.00 -12.98
N LEU A 178 -1.91 -9.95 -12.40
CA LEU A 178 -1.42 -10.78 -11.31
C LEU A 178 -0.31 -11.73 -11.77
N ASP A 179 -0.44 -12.35 -12.94
CA ASP A 179 0.61 -13.18 -13.55
C ASP A 179 1.89 -12.37 -13.76
N SER A 180 1.77 -11.15 -14.30
CA SER A 180 2.92 -10.26 -14.49
C SER A 180 3.58 -9.87 -13.15
N ALA A 181 2.78 -9.69 -12.09
CA ALA A 181 3.30 -9.42 -10.75
C ALA A 181 3.99 -10.66 -10.16
N PHE A 182 3.41 -11.84 -10.34
CA PHE A 182 3.97 -13.12 -9.92
C PHE A 182 5.33 -13.37 -10.60
N ASP A 183 5.42 -13.18 -11.91
CA ASP A 183 6.67 -13.36 -12.66
C ASP A 183 7.75 -12.39 -12.18
N ALA A 184 7.39 -11.12 -11.95
CA ALA A 184 8.32 -10.10 -11.45
C ALA A 184 8.86 -10.43 -10.05
N LEU A 185 8.00 -10.89 -9.14
CA LEU A 185 8.40 -11.29 -7.79
C LEU A 185 9.27 -12.55 -7.79
N ASN A 186 8.96 -13.55 -8.63
CA ASN A 186 9.78 -14.75 -8.76
C ASN A 186 11.17 -14.45 -9.32
N ALA A 187 11.26 -13.57 -10.34
CA ALA A 187 12.55 -13.14 -10.86
C ALA A 187 13.40 -12.42 -9.80
N ALA A 188 12.75 -11.61 -8.95
CA ALA A 188 13.41 -11.00 -7.80
C ALA A 188 13.91 -12.05 -6.79
N ALA A 189 13.08 -13.03 -6.43
CA ALA A 189 13.44 -14.11 -5.50
C ALA A 189 14.64 -14.94 -5.99
N GLN A 190 14.68 -15.27 -7.28
CA GLN A 190 15.81 -15.98 -7.90
C GLN A 190 17.12 -15.17 -7.83
N THR A 191 17.01 -13.84 -7.90
CA THR A 191 18.18 -12.95 -7.79
C THR A 191 18.72 -12.89 -6.35
N LEU A 192 17.86 -13.14 -5.35
CA LEU A 192 18.26 -13.16 -3.93
C LEU A 192 18.94 -14.48 -3.55
N THR A 193 18.43 -15.61 -4.06
CA THR A 193 18.96 -16.95 -3.79
C THR A 193 20.27 -17.27 -4.54
N GLY A 194 20.52 -16.60 -5.67
CA GLY A 194 21.76 -16.73 -6.44
C GLY A 194 22.93 -15.88 -5.96
N ARG A 195 22.80 -15.15 -4.85
CA ARG A 195 23.86 -14.33 -4.23
C ARG A 195 24.51 -15.08 -3.06
#